data_AF-A0A957YX72-F1
#
_entry.id   AF-A0A957YX72-F1
#
_cell.length_a   1.000
_cell.length_b   1.000
_cell.length_c   1.000
_cell.angle_alpha   90.00
_cell.angle_beta   90.00
_cell.angle_gamma   90.00
#
_symmetry.space_group_name_H-M   'P 1'
#
loop_
_entity.id
_entity.type
_entity.pdbx_description
1 polymer ?
#
loop_
_entity_poly.entity_id
_entity_poly.type
_entity_poly.pdbx_seq_one_letter_code
_entity_poly.pdbx_strand_id
1 'polypeptide(L)'
;MKRENPFYHRVPIQDSTYFFGRAQEVDRIAALIANGQSVSLIGPRRIGKSSLLSQLCQPLVQAEYGLVADAQTLVYFSGEAWQDQPTGVLYAAIWTAVVDGVAVVGTGAFPTDLPDPMVETLDFPTFQRALRQIGYPERRIVLLLD
;
A
#
# COMPACT_ATOMS: atom_id res chain seq x y z
N MET A 1 5.37 -37.98 -14.47
CA MET A 1 5.10 -36.87 -13.54
C MET A 1 5.82 -35.62 -14.07
N LYS A 2 5.09 -34.67 -14.67
CA LYS A 2 5.69 -33.40 -15.14
C LYS A 2 6.02 -32.56 -13.91
N ARG A 3 7.29 -32.26 -13.66
CA ARG A 3 7.67 -31.20 -12.73
C ARG A 3 7.24 -29.88 -13.35
N GLU A 4 6.22 -29.25 -12.79
CA GLU A 4 5.80 -27.92 -13.19
C GLU A 4 6.92 -26.93 -12.86
N ASN A 5 7.16 -26.03 -13.81
CA ASN A 5 8.17 -24.99 -13.67
C ASN A 5 7.65 -23.94 -12.66
N PRO A 6 8.34 -23.72 -11.53
CA PRO A 6 7.91 -22.75 -10.51
C PRO A 6 8.12 -21.28 -10.92
N PHE A 7 8.80 -21.01 -12.05
CA PHE A 7 9.09 -19.65 -12.49
C PHE A 7 7.91 -19.03 -13.25
N TYR A 8 7.28 -18.03 -12.64
CA TYR A 8 6.30 -17.18 -13.31
C TYR A 8 6.98 -16.22 -14.29
N HIS A 9 6.52 -16.18 -15.53
CA HIS A 9 6.94 -15.18 -16.50
C HIS A 9 6.06 -13.93 -16.37
N ARG A 10 6.70 -12.78 -16.10
CA ARG A 10 6.18 -11.41 -16.36
C ARG A 10 5.16 -10.81 -15.39
N VAL A 11 4.90 -11.42 -14.25
CA VAL A 11 3.95 -10.89 -13.24
C VAL A 11 4.68 -10.72 -11.90
N PRO A 12 4.35 -9.73 -11.05
CA PRO A 12 4.84 -9.69 -9.68
C PRO A 12 4.62 -11.03 -8.96
N ILE A 13 5.54 -11.40 -8.07
CA ILE A 13 5.41 -12.61 -7.26
C ILE A 13 4.22 -12.42 -6.33
N GLN A 14 3.18 -13.25 -6.49
CA GLN A 14 1.98 -13.19 -5.66
C GLN A 14 2.00 -14.21 -4.51
N ASP A 15 2.77 -15.29 -4.66
CA ASP A 15 2.96 -16.30 -3.63
C ASP A 15 4.22 -15.99 -2.81
N SER A 16 4.01 -15.72 -1.53
CA SER A 16 5.02 -15.34 -0.54
C SER A 16 6.17 -16.36 -0.45
N THR A 17 5.90 -17.64 -0.73
CA THR A 17 6.88 -18.72 -0.65
C THR A 17 7.95 -18.66 -1.73
N TYR A 18 7.70 -17.91 -2.81
CA TYR A 18 8.66 -17.68 -3.90
C TYR A 18 9.41 -16.35 -3.75
N PHE A 19 9.17 -15.58 -2.68
CA PHE A 19 9.87 -14.33 -2.41
C PHE A 19 11.04 -14.57 -1.45
N PHE A 20 12.27 -14.58 -1.97
CA PHE A 20 13.49 -14.87 -1.21
C PHE A 20 14.56 -13.79 -1.39
N GLY A 21 15.49 -13.72 -0.44
CA GLY A 21 16.70 -12.89 -0.56
C GLY A 21 16.46 -11.37 -0.39
N ARG A 22 15.33 -10.96 0.20
CA ARG A 22 14.96 -9.55 0.40
C ARG A 22 14.69 -9.17 1.86
N ALA A 23 15.07 -10.04 2.79
CA ALA A 23 14.80 -9.85 4.21
C ALA A 23 15.42 -8.55 4.76
N GLN A 24 16.63 -8.19 4.30
CA GLN A 24 17.29 -6.95 4.74
C GLN A 24 16.56 -5.69 4.23
N GLU A 25 16.06 -5.72 2.99
CA GLU A 25 15.28 -4.61 2.44
C GLU A 25 13.95 -4.47 3.16
N VAL A 26 13.24 -5.57 3.42
CA VAL A 26 11.98 -5.56 4.16
C VAL A 26 12.20 -5.00 5.58
N ASP A 27 13.20 -5.49 6.31
CA ASP A 27 13.53 -5.03 7.66
C ASP A 27 13.85 -3.52 7.68
N ARG A 28 14.66 -3.05 6.73
CA ARG A 28 15.00 -1.63 6.60
C ARG A 28 13.79 -0.76 6.28
N ILE A 29 12.92 -1.21 5.37
CA ILE A 29 11.69 -0.50 5.01
C ILE A 29 10.76 -0.44 6.22
N ALA A 30 10.59 -1.55 6.94
CA ALA A 30 9.76 -1.62 8.14
C ALA A 30 10.25 -0.66 9.23
N ALA A 31 11.56 -0.64 9.51
CA ALA A 31 12.15 0.29 10.46
C ALA A 31 11.92 1.76 10.07
N LEU A 32 12.03 2.10 8.78
CA LEU A 32 11.80 3.46 8.30
C LEU A 32 10.32 3.87 8.42
N ILE A 33 9.39 2.98 8.03
CA ILE A 33 7.94 3.20 8.16
C ILE A 33 7.52 3.33 9.63
N ALA A 34 8.09 2.51 10.52
CA ALA A 34 7.86 2.59 11.96
C ALA A 34 8.25 3.96 12.53
N ASN A 35 9.29 4.60 11.96
CA ASN A 35 9.74 5.94 12.30
C ASN A 35 9.03 7.07 11.50
N GLY A 36 7.95 6.75 10.78
CA GLY A 36 7.15 7.72 10.01
C GLY A 36 7.88 8.31 8.80
N GLN A 37 8.93 7.66 8.31
CA GLN A 37 9.69 8.12 7.16
C GLN A 37 9.03 7.72 5.84
N SER A 38 9.16 8.58 4.83
CA SER A 38 8.88 8.20 3.45
C SER A 38 10.06 7.44 2.87
N VAL A 39 9.78 6.37 2.11
CA VAL A 39 10.81 5.49 1.53
C VAL A 39 10.63 5.45 0.02
N SER A 40 11.73 5.58 -0.73
CA SER A 40 11.74 5.42 -2.19
C SER A 40 12.53 4.17 -2.57
N LEU A 41 11.93 3.28 -3.35
CA LEU A 41 12.58 2.09 -3.90
C LEU A 41 13.17 2.41 -5.26
N ILE A 42 14.49 2.59 -5.31
CA ILE A 42 15.20 2.97 -6.55
C ILE A 42 16.00 1.77 -7.06
N GLY A 43 15.87 1.48 -8.35
CA GLY A 43 16.64 0.44 -9.00
C GLY A 43 16.16 0.12 -10.41
N PRO A 44 16.91 -0.71 -11.16
CA PRO A 44 16.61 -1.05 -12.55
C PRO A 44 15.19 -1.57 -12.77
N ARG A 45 14.67 -1.44 -13.99
CA ARG A 45 13.41 -2.09 -14.38
C ARG A 45 13.54 -3.60 -14.18
N ARG A 46 12.47 -4.23 -13.69
CA ARG A 46 12.37 -5.69 -13.44
C ARG A 46 13.31 -6.25 -12.36
N ILE A 47 13.87 -5.41 -11.49
CA ILE A 47 14.63 -5.88 -10.32
C ILE A 47 13.74 -6.40 -9.18
N GLY A 48 12.41 -6.36 -9.33
CA GLY A 48 11.44 -6.86 -8.35
C GLY A 48 10.92 -5.83 -7.35
N LYS A 49 10.92 -4.53 -7.69
CA LYS A 49 10.38 -3.46 -6.81
C LYS A 49 8.89 -3.63 -6.51
N SER A 50 8.07 -3.79 -7.55
CA SER A 50 6.63 -4.03 -7.42
C SER A 50 6.34 -5.32 -6.65
N SER A 51 7.14 -6.38 -6.86
CA SER A 51 7.06 -7.60 -6.06
C SER A 51 7.38 -7.35 -4.58
N LEU A 52 8.39 -6.53 -4.28
CA LEU A 52 8.71 -6.15 -2.89
C LEU A 52 7.58 -5.33 -2.26
N LEU A 53 7.00 -4.35 -2.97
CA LEU A 53 5.83 -3.61 -2.47
C LEU A 53 4.63 -4.52 -2.21
N SER A 54 4.33 -5.43 -3.14
CA SER A 54 3.27 -6.42 -2.98
C SER A 54 3.52 -7.35 -1.78
N GLN A 55 4.77 -7.75 -1.55
CA GLN A 55 5.16 -8.58 -0.41
C GLN A 55 4.91 -7.86 0.93
N LEU A 56 5.18 -6.56 1.04
CA LEU A 56 4.91 -5.77 2.25
C LEU A 56 3.42 -5.73 2.62
N CYS A 57 2.53 -5.97 1.65
CA CYS A 57 1.08 -6.03 1.87
C CYS A 57 0.60 -7.39 2.37
N GLN A 58 1.46 -8.42 2.43
CA GLN A 58 1.04 -9.74 2.86
C GLN A 58 0.97 -9.84 4.39
N PRO A 59 -0.13 -10.40 4.95
CA PRO A 59 -0.31 -10.48 6.40
C PRO A 59 0.83 -11.17 7.15
N LEU A 60 1.40 -12.24 6.58
CA LEU A 60 2.52 -12.97 7.19
C LEU A 60 3.77 -12.10 7.32
N VAL A 61 4.09 -11.32 6.27
CA VAL A 61 5.24 -10.41 6.25
C VAL A 61 4.99 -9.23 7.19
N GLN A 62 3.75 -8.74 7.22
CA GLN A 62 3.38 -7.67 8.14
C GLN A 62 3.54 -8.08 9.60
N ALA A 63 3.12 -9.29 9.95
CA ALA A 63 3.29 -9.85 11.28
C ALA A 63 4.77 -10.12 11.62
N GLU A 64 5.53 -10.69 10.69
CA GLU A 64 6.96 -11.00 10.88
C GLU A 64 7.81 -9.75 11.13
N TYR A 65 7.54 -8.66 10.40
CA TYR A 65 8.33 -7.43 10.44
C TYR A 65 7.67 -6.29 11.21
N GLY A 66 6.53 -6.52 11.87
CA GLY A 66 5.84 -5.50 12.68
C GLY A 66 5.31 -4.30 11.87
N LEU A 67 5.00 -4.48 10.59
CA LEU A 67 4.43 -3.45 9.71
C LEU A 67 2.96 -3.13 10.01
N VAL A 68 2.32 -3.96 10.85
CA VAL A 68 0.96 -3.74 11.36
C VAL A 68 1.00 -3.92 12.88
N ALA A 69 1.70 -3.03 13.58
CA ALA A 69 1.33 -2.75 14.96
C ALA A 69 -0.09 -2.15 14.97
N ASP A 70 -0.88 -2.34 16.03
CA ASP A 70 -2.35 -2.14 16.17
C ASP A 70 -3.00 -0.88 15.54
N ALA A 71 -2.20 0.08 15.06
CA ALA A 71 -2.59 1.33 14.44
C ALA A 71 -2.19 1.51 12.96
N GLN A 72 -1.41 0.62 12.32
CA GLN A 72 -0.93 0.83 10.94
C GLN A 72 -1.84 0.19 9.88
N THR A 73 -2.17 0.95 8.83
CA THR A 73 -2.91 0.45 7.66
C THR A 73 -2.06 0.68 6.42
N LEU A 74 -1.61 -0.41 5.80
CA LEU A 74 -0.88 -0.39 4.54
C LEU A 74 -1.86 -0.41 3.38
N VAL A 75 -1.77 0.57 2.49
CA VAL A 75 -2.65 0.72 1.33
C VAL A 75 -1.79 0.71 0.08
N TYR A 76 -1.96 -0.33 -0.74
CA TYR A 76 -1.28 -0.45 -2.03
C TYR A 76 -2.06 0.25 -3.13
N PHE A 77 -1.37 1.04 -3.93
CA PHE A 77 -1.92 1.71 -5.10
C PHE A 77 -0.96 1.60 -6.29
N SER A 78 -1.41 1.01 -7.39
CA SER A 78 -0.65 0.97 -8.64
C SER A 78 -1.04 2.13 -9.55
N GLY A 79 -0.06 2.95 -9.91
CA GLY A 79 -0.15 4.08 -10.82
C GLY A 79 -0.10 3.70 -12.30
N GLU A 80 0.11 2.43 -12.66
CA GLU A 80 0.35 2.01 -14.05
C GLU A 80 -0.78 2.45 -15.01
N ALA A 81 -2.03 2.41 -14.55
CA ALA A 81 -3.22 2.78 -15.32
C ALA A 81 -3.57 4.28 -15.31
N TRP A 82 -2.79 5.12 -14.62
CA TRP A 82 -3.19 6.50 -14.27
C TRP A 82 -2.41 7.61 -14.98
N GLN A 83 -1.52 7.24 -15.92
CA GLN A 83 -0.57 8.17 -16.55
C GLN A 83 -1.24 9.35 -17.28
N ASP A 84 -2.44 9.13 -17.84
CA ASP A 84 -3.18 10.13 -18.61
C ASP A 84 -4.45 10.64 -17.89
N GLN A 85 -4.62 10.30 -16.61
CA GLN A 85 -5.82 10.68 -15.85
C GLN A 85 -5.66 12.06 -15.22
N PRO A 86 -6.74 12.87 -15.14
CA PRO A 86 -6.72 14.10 -14.37
C PRO A 86 -6.35 13.84 -12.91
N THR A 87 -5.60 14.74 -12.28
CA THR A 87 -5.13 14.54 -10.90
C THR A 87 -6.28 14.36 -9.91
N GLY A 88 -7.43 14.99 -10.15
CA GLY A 88 -8.61 14.81 -9.29
C GLY A 88 -9.18 13.40 -9.32
N VAL A 89 -9.11 12.73 -10.48
CA VAL A 89 -9.52 11.33 -10.65
C VAL A 89 -8.54 10.40 -9.94
N LEU A 90 -7.24 10.71 -9.99
CA LEU A 90 -6.22 10.00 -9.22
C LEU A 90 -6.43 10.12 -7.70
N TYR A 91 -6.71 11.33 -7.18
CA TYR A 91 -6.97 11.52 -5.75
C TYR A 91 -8.22 10.79 -5.28
N ALA A 92 -9.29 10.79 -6.09
CA ALA A 92 -10.49 10.01 -5.81
C ALA A 92 -10.18 8.50 -5.74
N ALA A 93 -9.39 7.98 -6.66
CA ALA A 93 -9.02 6.56 -6.67
C ALA A 93 -8.13 6.15 -5.50
N ILE A 94 -7.15 6.98 -5.13
CA ILE A 94 -6.35 6.76 -3.92
C ILE A 94 -7.25 6.82 -2.68
N TRP A 95 -8.22 7.74 -2.65
CA TRP A 95 -9.19 7.83 -1.56
C TRP A 95 -10.03 6.56 -1.43
N THR A 96 -10.56 6.01 -2.52
CA THR A 96 -11.26 4.71 -2.52
C THR A 96 -10.39 3.61 -1.92
N ALA A 97 -9.15 3.48 -2.41
CA ALA A 97 -8.20 2.46 -1.92
C ALA A 97 -7.90 2.61 -0.43
N VAL A 98 -7.80 3.85 0.07
CA VAL A 98 -7.61 4.12 1.50
C VAL A 98 -8.83 3.72 2.31
N VAL A 99 -10.04 4.08 1.90
CA VAL A 99 -11.26 3.70 2.60
C VAL A 99 -11.41 2.18 2.66
N ASP A 100 -11.19 1.50 1.55
CA ASP A 100 -11.25 0.04 1.48
C ASP A 100 -10.22 -0.60 2.42
N GLY A 101 -8.98 -0.12 2.39
CA GLY A 101 -7.91 -0.60 3.27
C GLY A 101 -8.21 -0.40 4.76
N VAL A 102 -8.77 0.76 5.13
CA VAL A 102 -9.13 1.04 6.53
C VAL A 102 -10.33 0.19 6.96
N ALA A 103 -11.32 -0.02 6.10
CA ALA A 103 -12.51 -0.81 6.40
C ALA A 103 -12.17 -2.27 6.73
N VAL A 104 -11.16 -2.85 6.07
CA VAL A 104 -10.67 -4.22 6.32
C VAL A 104 -10.05 -4.38 7.71
N VAL A 105 -9.37 -3.34 8.22
CA VAL A 105 -8.66 -3.41 9.51
C VAL A 105 -9.62 -3.27 10.71
N GLY A 106 -10.87 -2.82 10.49
CA GLY A 106 -11.93 -2.87 11.49
C GLY A 106 -11.74 -1.96 12.71
N THR A 107 -10.74 -1.08 12.68
CA THR A 107 -10.44 -0.18 13.81
C THR A 107 -11.34 1.03 13.70
N GLY A 108 -12.29 1.21 14.62
CA GLY A 108 -12.97 2.48 14.95
C GLY A 108 -13.99 3.07 13.96
N ALA A 109 -14.83 3.99 14.45
CA ALA A 109 -15.81 4.70 13.64
C ALA A 109 -15.14 5.61 12.60
N PHE A 110 -15.69 5.64 11.39
CA PHE A 110 -15.32 6.62 10.37
C PHE A 110 -15.92 7.98 10.71
N PRO A 111 -15.18 9.10 10.53
CA PRO A 111 -15.76 10.43 10.59
C PRO A 111 -16.92 10.58 9.60
N THR A 112 -17.95 11.33 9.98
CA THR A 112 -19.18 11.50 9.18
C THR A 112 -19.06 12.52 8.04
N ASP A 113 -18.01 13.35 8.03
CA ASP A 113 -17.73 14.38 7.02
C ASP A 113 -16.56 13.99 6.12
N LEU A 114 -16.62 12.76 5.60
CA LEU A 114 -15.64 12.27 4.63
C LEU A 114 -16.21 12.33 3.21
N PRO A 115 -15.36 12.52 2.18
CA PRO A 115 -15.79 12.39 0.79
C PRO A 115 -16.36 11.00 0.52
N ASP A 116 -17.35 10.92 -0.37
CA ASP A 116 -17.85 9.64 -0.87
C ASP A 116 -16.68 8.80 -1.42
N PRO A 117 -16.47 7.55 -0.95
CA PRO A 117 -15.43 6.67 -1.48
C PRO A 117 -15.54 6.43 -2.98
N MET A 118 -16.72 6.62 -3.58
CA MET A 118 -16.99 6.46 -5.01
C MET A 118 -17.09 7.80 -5.77
N VAL A 119 -16.62 8.90 -5.16
CA VAL A 119 -16.57 10.20 -5.85
C VAL A 119 -15.72 10.11 -7.12
N GLU A 120 -16.18 10.67 -8.23
CA GLU A 120 -15.43 10.59 -9.51
C GLU A 120 -14.16 11.45 -9.51
N THR A 121 -14.19 12.59 -8.83
CA THR A 121 -13.06 13.52 -8.74
C THR A 121 -12.97 14.11 -7.34
N LEU A 122 -11.75 14.26 -6.84
CA LEU A 122 -11.48 14.87 -5.55
C LEU A 122 -10.36 15.90 -5.68
N ASP A 123 -10.52 17.10 -5.14
CA ASP A 123 -9.42 18.05 -5.12
C ASP A 123 -8.38 17.71 -4.04
N PHE A 124 -7.16 18.22 -4.21
CA PHE A 124 -6.06 17.94 -3.28
C PHE A 124 -6.36 18.41 -1.84
N PRO A 125 -6.91 19.62 -1.58
CA PRO A 125 -7.23 20.06 -0.23
C PRO A 125 -8.20 19.13 0.50
N THR A 126 -9.25 18.67 -0.19
CA THR A 126 -10.27 17.78 0.37
C THR A 126 -9.69 16.39 0.60
N PHE A 127 -8.93 15.87 -0.36
CA PHE A 127 -8.18 14.62 -0.21
C PHE A 127 -7.24 14.65 0.99
N GLN A 128 -6.42 15.68 1.11
CA GLN A 128 -5.48 15.83 2.22
C GLN A 128 -6.20 15.95 3.58
N ARG A 129 -7.32 16.68 3.63
CA ARG A 129 -8.13 16.80 4.84
C ARG A 129 -8.72 15.45 5.25
N ALA A 130 -9.28 14.71 4.29
CA ALA A 130 -9.85 13.39 4.52
C ALA A 130 -8.80 12.41 5.07
N LEU A 131 -7.61 12.34 4.46
CA LEU A 131 -6.49 11.52 4.93
C LEU A 131 -6.09 11.83 6.39
N ARG A 132 -6.08 13.11 6.77
CA ARG A 132 -5.76 13.52 8.14
C ARG A 132 -6.84 13.09 9.14
N GLN A 133 -8.12 13.21 8.77
CA GLN A 133 -9.24 12.85 9.62
C GLN A 133 -9.34 11.34 9.87
N ILE A 134 -9.05 10.52 8.86
CA ILE A 134 -9.10 9.05 8.98
C ILE A 134 -7.89 8.47 9.72
N GLY A 135 -6.72 9.13 9.60
CA GLY A 135 -5.50 8.75 10.30
C GLY A 135 -5.50 9.17 11.78
N TYR A 136 -5.83 10.42 12.09
CA TYR A 136 -5.67 10.92 13.45
C TYR A 136 -6.82 10.50 14.40
N PRO A 137 -6.57 10.23 15.71
CA PRO A 137 -5.28 10.09 16.38
C PRO A 137 -4.73 8.66 16.43
N GLU A 138 -5.55 7.65 16.10
CA GLU A 138 -5.26 6.25 16.42
C GLU A 138 -4.76 5.41 15.24
N ARG A 139 -4.68 5.97 14.02
CA ARG A 139 -4.32 5.24 12.80
C ARG A 139 -3.18 5.91 12.02
N ARG A 140 -2.27 5.11 11.51
CA ARG A 140 -1.21 5.55 10.60
C ARG A 140 -1.42 4.88 9.25
N ILE A 141 -1.80 5.67 8.26
CA ILE A 141 -1.94 5.20 6.89
C ILE A 141 -0.58 5.26 6.22
N VAL A 142 -0.18 4.14 5.62
CA VAL A 142 1.04 4.00 4.85
C VAL A 142 0.64 3.70 3.41
N LEU A 143 0.87 4.66 2.51
CA LEU A 143 0.60 4.48 1.09
C LEU A 143 1.82 3.83 0.42
N LEU A 144 1.61 2.66 -0.20
CA LEU A 144 2.58 2.01 -1.08
C LEU A 144 2.21 2.34 -2.52
N LEU A 145 2.95 3.25 -3.14
CA LEU A 145 2.71 3.70 -4.51
C LEU A 145 3.66 2.97 -5.46
N ASP A 146 3.11 2.18 -6.40
CA ASP A 146 3.86 1.44 -7.45
C ASP A 146 3.65 2.03 -8.84
#